data_AF-A0A6I5IU74-F1
#
_entry.id   AF-A0A6I5IU74-F1
#
_cell.length_a   1.000
_cell.length_b   1.000
_cell.length_c   1.000
_cell.angle_alpha   90.00
_cell.angle_beta   90.00
_cell.angle_gamma   90.00
#
_symmetry.space_group_name_H-M   'P 1'
#
loop_
_entity.id
_entity.type
_entity.pdbx_description
1 polymer ?
#
loop_
_entity_poly.entity_id
_entity_poly.type
_entity_poly.pdbx_seq_one_letter_code
_entity_poly.pdbx_strand_id
1 'polypeptide(L)'
;MPLTLKQITLSESTLTNAKAVEYQWVRSLYVEGYHPDDINHYIKTCFGGDDTFADLFRRVALQQESLYVLLQYVGCAPSNREF
;
A
#
# COMPACT_ATOMS: atom_id res chain seq x y z
N MET A 1 5.87 -14.62 2.76
CA MET A 1 5.95 -14.87 1.30
C MET A 1 5.52 -13.59 0.61
N PRO A 2 6.21 -13.11 -0.44
CA PRO A 2 5.79 -11.89 -1.14
C PRO A 2 4.38 -12.08 -1.71
N LEU A 3 3.52 -11.07 -1.56
CA LEU A 3 2.20 -11.07 -2.17
C LEU A 3 2.33 -11.01 -3.69
N THR A 4 1.38 -11.61 -4.39
CA THR A 4 1.24 -11.40 -5.84
C THR A 4 0.19 -10.32 -6.10
N LEU A 5 0.38 -9.50 -7.14
CA LEU A 5 -0.59 -8.48 -7.58
C LEU A 5 -2.02 -9.03 -7.78
N LYS A 6 -2.18 -10.35 -7.99
CA LYS A 6 -3.49 -11.00 -8.07
C LYS A 6 -4.29 -11.00 -6.76
N GLN A 7 -3.64 -10.75 -5.62
CA GLN A 7 -4.27 -10.78 -4.29
C GLN A 7 -4.70 -9.40 -3.81
N ILE A 8 -4.36 -8.34 -4.55
CA ILE A 8 -4.80 -6.98 -4.31
C ILE A 8 -5.56 -6.46 -5.52
N THR A 9 -6.50 -5.56 -5.31
CA THR A 9 -7.32 -4.99 -6.40
C THR A 9 -6.67 -3.75 -7.04
N LEU A 10 -5.54 -3.29 -6.50
CA LEU A 10 -4.81 -2.11 -6.97
C LEU A 10 -3.93 -2.43 -8.17
N SER A 11 -3.81 -1.44 -9.05
CA SER A 11 -2.90 -1.49 -10.20
C SER A 11 -1.50 -1.02 -9.83
N GLU A 12 -0.49 -1.44 -10.60
CA GLU A 12 0.90 -0.96 -10.46
C GLU A 12 1.01 0.58 -10.57
N SER A 13 0.21 1.19 -11.44
CA SER A 13 0.12 2.65 -11.59
C SER A 13 -0.39 3.35 -10.33
N THR A 14 -1.32 2.73 -9.59
CA THR A 14 -1.72 3.22 -8.27
C THR A 14 -0.56 3.07 -7.30
N LEU A 15 0.01 1.87 -7.17
CA LEU A 15 1.03 1.56 -6.17
C LEU A 15 2.28 2.44 -6.31
N THR A 16 2.66 2.81 -7.52
CA THR A 16 3.82 3.68 -7.80
C THR A 16 3.53 5.17 -7.65
N ASN A 17 2.27 5.57 -7.48
CA ASN A 17 1.85 6.97 -7.39
C ASN A 17 1.32 7.31 -5.99
N ALA A 18 2.18 7.80 -5.10
CA ALA A 18 1.78 8.25 -3.74
C ALA A 18 0.80 9.44 -3.70
N LYS A 19 0.43 10.00 -4.86
CA LYS A 19 -0.62 11.03 -5.01
C LYS A 19 -1.96 10.45 -5.47
N ALA A 20 -2.03 9.15 -5.77
CA ALA A 20 -3.27 8.48 -6.16
C ALA A 20 -4.35 8.60 -5.06
N VAL A 21 -5.61 8.50 -5.47
CA VAL A 21 -6.77 8.73 -4.59
C VAL A 21 -6.79 7.75 -3.41
N GLU A 22 -6.26 6.55 -3.60
CA GLU A 22 -6.17 5.49 -2.60
C GLU A 22 -5.25 5.90 -1.44
N TYR A 23 -4.12 6.54 -1.73
CA TYR A 23 -3.23 7.09 -0.68
C TYR A 23 -3.85 8.33 -0.02
N GLN A 24 -4.55 9.16 -0.78
CA GLN A 24 -5.25 10.33 -0.21
C GLN A 24 -6.36 9.89 0.74
N TRP A 25 -7.13 8.87 0.38
CA TRP A 25 -8.17 8.30 1.21
C TRP A 25 -7.62 7.79 2.56
N VAL A 26 -6.49 7.08 2.55
CA VAL A 26 -5.83 6.66 3.80
C VAL A 26 -5.39 7.85 4.67
N ARG A 27 -4.88 8.92 4.05
CA ARG A 27 -4.53 10.16 4.78
C ARG A 27 -5.75 10.80 5.41
N SER A 28 -6.89 10.81 4.72
CA SER A 28 -8.16 11.32 5.26
C SER A 28 -8.56 10.54 6.51
N LEU A 29 -8.58 9.20 6.44
CA LEU A 29 -8.91 8.36 7.62
C LEU A 29 -7.98 8.65 8.81
N TYR A 30 -6.68 8.84 8.55
CA TYR A 30 -5.74 9.20 9.61
C TYR A 30 -6.03 10.59 10.21
N VAL A 31 -6.33 11.59 9.38
CA VAL A 31 -6.69 12.95 9.83
C VAL A 31 -8.03 12.96 10.59
N GLU A 32 -8.96 12.10 10.21
CA GLU A 32 -10.25 11.88 10.89
C GLU A 32 -10.08 11.19 12.26
N GLY A 33 -8.87 10.71 12.59
CA GLY A 33 -8.54 10.14 13.89
C GLY A 33 -8.78 8.64 14.01
N TYR A 34 -8.94 7.92 12.90
CA TYR A 34 -9.05 6.46 12.91
C TYR A 34 -7.76 5.82 13.44
N HIS A 35 -7.91 4.73 14.22
CA HIS A 35 -6.76 4.00 14.70
C HIS A 35 -6.04 3.27 13.55
N PRO A 36 -4.71 3.10 13.65
CA PRO A 36 -3.92 2.35 12.68
C PRO A 36 -4.49 0.98 12.29
N ASP A 37 -5.04 0.26 13.27
CA ASP A 37 -5.58 -1.09 13.07
C ASP A 37 -6.88 -1.06 12.26
N ASP A 38 -7.76 -0.08 12.52
CA ASP A 38 -8.98 0.15 11.75
C ASP A 38 -8.65 0.55 10.31
N ILE A 39 -7.69 1.46 10.13
CA ILE A 39 -7.22 1.87 8.79
C ILE A 39 -6.68 0.64 8.03
N ASN A 40 -5.85 -0.18 8.67
CA ASN A 40 -5.33 -1.40 8.08
C ASN A 40 -6.45 -2.39 7.73
N HIS A 41 -7.47 -2.51 8.59
CA HIS A 41 -8.65 -3.33 8.34
C HIS A 41 -9.42 -2.85 7.09
N TYR A 42 -9.65 -1.54 6.95
CA TYR A 42 -10.29 -0.98 5.78
C TYR A 42 -9.47 -1.17 4.51
N ILE A 43 -8.15 -0.96 4.57
CA ILE A 43 -7.25 -1.23 3.45
C ILE A 43 -7.38 -2.67 2.96
N LYS A 44 -7.32 -3.66 3.87
CA LYS A 44 -7.50 -5.07 3.48
C LYS A 44 -8.87 -5.34 2.87
N THR A 45 -9.92 -4.75 3.45
CA THR A 45 -11.29 -4.96 3.00
C THR A 45 -11.53 -4.37 1.60
N CYS A 46 -10.98 -3.19 1.32
CA CYS A 46 -11.17 -2.50 0.04
C CYS A 46 -10.17 -2.93 -1.04
N PHE A 47 -8.91 -3.15 -0.67
CA PHE A 47 -7.81 -3.37 -1.60
C PHE A 47 -7.30 -4.82 -1.60
N GLY A 48 -7.72 -5.66 -0.66
CA GLY A 48 -7.20 -7.01 -0.49
C GLY A 48 -5.81 -7.04 0.17
N GLY A 49 -5.08 -8.13 -0.06
CA GLY A 49 -3.75 -8.35 0.53
C GLY A 49 -3.80 -8.86 1.96
N ASP A 50 -2.66 -8.77 2.66
CA ASP A 50 -2.48 -9.20 4.04
C ASP A 50 -2.17 -8.04 4.98
N ASP A 51 -2.04 -8.33 6.28
CA ASP A 51 -1.73 -7.34 7.32
C ASP A 51 -0.45 -6.54 7.03
N THR A 52 0.57 -7.19 6.49
CA THR A 52 1.83 -6.52 6.13
C THR A 52 1.63 -5.51 5.01
N PHE A 53 0.88 -5.89 3.96
CA PHE A 53 0.54 -4.98 2.87
C PHE A 53 -0.22 -3.76 3.39
N ALA A 54 -1.25 -3.98 4.21
CA ALA A 54 -2.06 -2.90 4.73
C ALA A 54 -1.25 -1.92 5.58
N ASP A 55 -0.38 -2.44 6.45
CA ASP A 55 0.51 -1.61 7.26
C ASP A 55 1.51 -0.83 6.39
N LEU A 56 2.14 -1.48 5.41
CA LEU A 56 3.07 -0.82 4.49
C LEU A 56 2.37 0.26 3.66
N PHE A 57 1.20 -0.05 3.10
CA PHE A 57 0.42 0.90 2.30
C PHE A 57 0.04 2.13 3.14
N ARG A 58 -0.40 1.91 4.39
CA ARG A 58 -0.69 2.99 5.33
C ARG A 58 0.53 3.84 5.63
N ARG A 59 1.68 3.23 5.94
CA ARG A 59 2.91 3.98 6.23
C ARG A 59 3.40 4.79 5.03
N VAL A 60 3.31 4.24 3.83
CA VAL A 60 3.63 4.97 2.59
C VAL A 60 2.66 6.14 2.38
N ALA A 61 1.36 5.94 2.62
CA ALA A 61 0.38 7.03 2.57
C ALA A 61 0.78 8.17 3.51
N LEU A 62 1.22 7.85 4.73
CA LEU A 62 1.63 8.80 5.76
C LEU A 62 3.07 9.31 5.61
N GLN A 63 3.76 8.99 4.51
CA GLN A 63 5.17 9.37 4.27
C GLN A 63 6.15 8.83 5.34
N GLN A 64 5.77 7.79 6.07
CA GLN A 64 6.60 7.13 7.08
C GLN A 64 7.49 6.04 6.47
N GLU A 65 7.11 5.52 5.32
CA GLU A 65 7.85 4.53 4.56
C GLU A 65 7.94 4.92 3.08
N SER A 66 8.93 4.38 2.37
CA SER A 66 9.10 4.63 0.95
C SER A 66 8.21 3.73 0.10
N LEU A 67 7.73 4.24 -1.05
CA LEU A 67 7.02 3.43 -2.06
C LEU A 67 7.81 2.19 -2.45
N TYR A 68 9.14 2.28 -2.48
CA TYR A 68 10.03 1.17 -2.84
C TYR A 68 9.82 -0.07 -1.96
N VAL A 69 9.69 0.10 -0.64
CA VAL A 69 9.48 -1.02 0.30
C VAL A 69 8.16 -1.72 0.03
N LEU A 70 7.09 -0.95 -0.22
CA LEU A 70 5.78 -1.49 -0.60
C LEU A 70 5.86 -2.24 -1.94
N LEU A 71 6.50 -1.64 -2.96
CA LEU A 71 6.68 -2.27 -4.27
C LEU A 71 7.49 -3.57 -4.18
N GLN A 72 8.54 -3.58 -3.36
CA GLN A 72 9.33 -4.79 -3.11
C GLN A 72 8.49 -5.88 -2.45
N TYR A 73 7.64 -5.51 -1.50
CA TYR A 73 6.75 -6.45 -0.82
C TYR A 73 5.73 -7.10 -1.77
N VAL A 74 5.12 -6.32 -2.67
CA VAL A 74 4.15 -6.82 -3.66
C VAL A 74 4.79 -7.50 -4.87
N GLY A 75 6.12 -7.63 -4.89
CA GLY A 75 6.87 -8.22 -6.02
C GLY A 75 6.85 -7.37 -7.29
N CYS A 76 6.52 -6.08 -7.15
CA CYS A 76 6.42 -5.07 -8.22
C CYS A 76 7.62 -4.11 -8.21
N ALA A 77 8.54 -4.24 -7.22
CA ALA A 77 9.82 -3.57 -7.32
C ALA A 77 10.45 -3.97 -8.64
N PRO A 78 11.01 -3.02 -9.41
CA PRO A 78 11.88 -3.37 -10.51
C PRO A 78 13.00 -4.20 -9.89
N SER A 79 12.86 -5.52 -10.01
CA SER A 79 13.97 -6.43 -9.84
C SER A 79 15.04 -5.90 -10.78
N ASN A 80 16.28 -6.03 -10.37
CA ASN A 80 17.49 -5.60 -11.06
C ASN A 80 17.69 -6.36 -12.41
N ARG A 81 16.62 -6.47 -13.22
CA ARG A 81 16.54 -7.01 -14.57
C ARG A 81 17.24 -6.02 -15.47
N GLU A 82 18.57 -6.16 -15.44
CA GLU A 82 19.42 -6.23 -16.61
C GLU A 82 19.35 -5.00 -17.53
N PHE A 83 20.30 -4.10 -17.31
CA PHE A 83 20.79 -3.17 -18.34
C PHE A 83 21.32 -3.93 -19.55
#